data_AF-A0A0K8VQQ3-F1
#
_entry.id   AF-A0A0K8VQQ3-F1
#
_cell.length_a   1.000
_cell.length_b   1.000
_cell.length_c   1.000
_cell.angle_alpha   90.00
_cell.angle_beta   90.00
_cell.angle_gamma   90.00
#
_symmetry.space_group_name_H-M   'P 1'
#
loop_
_entity.id
_entity.type
_entity.pdbx_description
1 polymer ?
#
loop_
_entity_poly.entity_id
_entity_poly.type
_entity_poly.pdbx_seq_one_letter_code
_entity_poly.pdbx_strand_id
1 'polypeptide(L)'
;VTMRLRSIQGCCLQLVWISTWTVQYAVAKDEPKSSSLREELFVDRRPPPSEEAVHKLIAQELPSLPLDFMKRHRNDNLRLNDSCAPYPDLMQLEYHNNYWQVLRSEPLTFYLFGAYYDNRTAVVRREGAALVRILATTNVIDIDHKDYPPSYCQLWYEEHSVPFIVPVREYREIWYKEWADSPELYFPKFVECALPVEVQYLVPKTVSLVASECAHATNNLRVIYEPPVNQTQRGFAVCSTGLFNPYRDNSVRLIEWLELLRLLGAEHVTLPTFGIHPNATKVLRHYEAEGFVSAPGVSLTRGEPALPHFSYEAIKAWYNNHCVNELIPLNDCFYRNMYKYDYIVIIDIDEVIMPVGIHRSWSDVAQTAEANSGSDDCADGATSLCFRNVYFPAYPERKPFSDAVPHYMYMMQHVARVADHLEPGLATKCFHSARYVTGVHNHYPMNWAGGCSILAVNESIGQMQHYREPDIPETLENPVIDDLIWRYKEPLVERTQAVLRQLGLLQWVPDTPEAVVKDTPAESTSIQQEEKVEPTGDSKANVDLDSAEITKTLSLAEHIEL
;
A
#
# COMPACT_ATOMS: atom_id res chain seq x y z
N VAL A 1 -6.49 -32.10 87.43
CA VAL A 1 -5.19 -31.76 86.83
C VAL A 1 -5.37 -31.74 85.31
N THR A 2 -5.96 -30.65 84.86
CA THR A 2 -6.08 -30.20 83.47
C THR A 2 -4.72 -29.66 83.00
N MET A 3 -4.48 -29.72 81.69
CA MET A 3 -3.25 -29.36 80.93
C MET A 3 -2.13 -30.40 80.92
N ARG A 4 -2.15 -31.29 79.89
CA ARG A 4 -1.00 -31.78 79.09
C ARG A 4 -1.43 -32.96 78.23
N LEU A 5 -2.19 -32.73 77.14
CA LEU A 5 -2.47 -33.77 76.13
C LEU A 5 -3.04 -33.23 74.80
N ARG A 6 -2.64 -32.02 74.37
CA ARG A 6 -2.94 -31.47 73.03
C ARG A 6 -1.74 -30.82 72.32
N SER A 7 -0.53 -31.26 72.62
CA SER A 7 0.71 -30.71 72.02
C SER A 7 1.55 -31.73 71.23
N ILE A 8 1.09 -32.99 71.09
CA ILE A 8 1.90 -34.05 70.46
C ILE A 8 1.32 -34.52 69.10
N GLN A 9 0.08 -34.14 68.74
CA GLN A 9 -0.51 -34.49 67.44
C GLN A 9 -0.25 -33.49 66.30
N GLY A 10 0.26 -32.28 66.58
CA GLY A 10 0.57 -31.29 65.54
C GLY A 10 1.96 -31.42 64.90
N CYS A 11 2.90 -32.12 65.56
CA CYS A 11 4.30 -32.18 65.10
C CYS A 11 4.58 -33.33 64.11
N CYS A 12 3.81 -34.43 64.16
CA CYS A 12 4.00 -35.56 63.24
C CYS A 12 3.44 -35.32 61.82
N LEU A 13 2.47 -34.42 61.63
CA LEU A 13 1.90 -34.13 60.31
C LEU A 13 2.75 -33.15 59.46
N GLN A 14 3.54 -32.27 60.10
CA GLN A 14 4.46 -31.39 59.37
C GLN A 14 5.75 -32.09 58.89
N LEU A 15 6.22 -33.10 59.63
CA LEU A 15 7.42 -33.86 59.22
C LEU A 15 7.16 -34.78 58.02
N VAL A 16 5.92 -35.25 57.82
CA VAL A 16 5.54 -36.07 56.65
C VAL A 16 5.36 -35.22 55.39
N TRP A 17 4.96 -33.95 55.50
CA TRP A 17 4.84 -33.05 54.35
C TRP A 17 6.19 -32.50 53.87
N ILE A 18 7.15 -32.28 54.77
CA ILE A 18 8.50 -31.83 54.39
C ILE A 18 9.30 -32.97 53.73
N SER A 19 9.09 -34.23 54.14
CA SER A 19 9.75 -35.38 53.52
C SER A 19 9.15 -35.75 52.15
N THR A 20 7.85 -35.57 51.92
CA THR A 20 7.27 -35.78 50.57
C THR A 20 7.65 -34.67 49.58
N TRP A 21 7.74 -33.41 50.04
CA TRP A 21 8.22 -32.31 49.19
C TRP A 21 9.71 -32.41 48.84
N THR A 22 10.56 -32.86 49.77
CA THR A 22 11.99 -33.06 49.49
C THR A 22 12.25 -34.27 48.59
N VAL A 23 11.41 -35.31 48.64
CA VAL A 23 11.51 -36.46 47.72
C VAL A 23 11.01 -36.11 46.31
N GLN A 24 9.94 -35.31 46.17
CA GLN A 24 9.50 -34.83 44.85
C GLN A 24 10.50 -33.86 44.19
N TYR A 25 11.26 -33.08 44.96
CA TYR A 25 12.34 -32.24 44.41
C TYR A 25 13.66 -32.99 44.17
N ALA A 26 13.91 -34.10 44.86
CA ALA A 26 15.12 -34.92 44.67
C ALA A 26 14.99 -35.92 43.50
N VAL A 27 13.77 -36.20 43.01
CA VAL A 27 13.50 -37.09 41.87
C VAL A 27 13.25 -36.30 40.57
N ALA A 28 13.72 -35.05 40.51
CA ALA A 28 13.82 -34.26 39.26
C ALA A 28 15.27 -34.20 38.74
N LYS A 29 16.11 -35.17 39.10
CA LYS A 29 17.45 -35.36 38.54
C LYS A 29 17.59 -36.81 38.10
N ASP A 30 17.29 -37.03 36.83
CA ASP A 30 18.07 -37.84 35.89
C ASP A 30 17.18 -38.16 34.69
N GLU A 31 16.82 -37.12 33.94
CA GLU A 31 16.56 -37.33 32.52
C GLU A 31 17.90 -37.67 31.85
N PRO A 32 17.97 -38.71 31.01
CA PRO A 32 19.19 -39.04 30.29
C PRO A 32 19.49 -37.90 29.32
N LYS A 33 20.43 -37.03 29.70
CA LYS A 33 21.06 -36.06 28.80
C LYS A 33 21.67 -36.83 27.64
N SER A 34 20.98 -36.82 26.50
CA SER A 34 21.57 -37.10 25.20
C SER A 34 22.64 -36.03 24.94
N SER A 35 23.86 -36.25 25.46
CA SER A 35 24.91 -35.24 25.47
C SER A 35 25.71 -35.26 24.17
N SER A 36 25.27 -34.46 23.21
CA SER A 36 26.21 -33.75 22.33
C SER A 36 25.87 -32.27 22.14
N LEU A 37 24.70 -31.81 22.61
CA LEU A 37 24.26 -30.43 22.44
C LEU A 37 24.46 -29.65 23.75
N ARG A 38 25.24 -28.57 23.68
CA ARG A 38 25.33 -27.57 24.75
C ARG A 38 24.13 -26.62 24.64
N GLU A 39 23.49 -26.33 25.76
CA GLU A 39 22.55 -25.22 25.86
C GLU A 39 23.33 -23.91 25.78
N GLU A 40 23.06 -23.11 24.75
CA GLU A 40 23.61 -21.77 24.61
C GLU A 40 22.45 -20.76 24.57
N LEU A 41 22.56 -19.70 25.37
CA LEU A 41 21.60 -18.60 25.33
C LEU A 41 21.81 -17.79 24.06
N PHE A 42 20.83 -17.82 23.16
CA PHE A 42 20.80 -16.98 21.96
C PHE A 42 20.35 -15.55 22.32
N VAL A 43 21.26 -14.79 22.93
CA VAL A 43 21.05 -13.38 23.29
C VAL A 43 21.68 -12.50 22.22
N ASP A 44 20.97 -11.44 21.81
CA ASP A 44 21.56 -10.42 20.97
C ASP A 44 22.68 -9.69 21.74
N ARG A 45 23.93 -9.97 21.36
CA ARG A 45 25.13 -9.35 21.94
C ARG A 45 25.72 -8.28 21.03
N ARG A 46 24.99 -7.84 20.00
CA ARG A 46 25.45 -6.76 19.12
C ARG A 46 25.54 -5.45 19.93
N PRO A 47 26.56 -4.61 19.68
CA PRO A 47 26.62 -3.28 20.29
C PRO A 47 25.43 -2.42 19.81
N PRO A 48 25.08 -1.35 20.53
CA PRO A 48 24.12 -0.35 20.03
C PRO A 48 24.51 0.16 18.64
N PRO A 49 23.53 0.51 17.78
CA PRO A 49 23.80 1.01 16.44
C PRO A 49 24.62 2.31 16.46
N SER A 50 25.43 2.54 15.42
CA SER A 50 26.12 3.81 15.21
C SER A 50 25.12 4.95 14.93
N GLU A 51 25.55 6.20 15.09
CA GLU A 51 24.73 7.38 14.75
C GLU A 51 24.25 7.35 13.29
N GLU A 52 25.11 6.91 12.37
CA GLU A 52 24.76 6.75 10.94
C GLU A 52 23.71 5.65 10.73
N ALA A 53 23.82 4.52 11.45
CA ALA A 53 22.83 3.46 11.39
C ALA A 53 21.48 3.92 11.96
N VAL A 54 21.47 4.66 13.08
CA VAL A 54 20.25 5.27 13.64
C VAL A 54 19.62 6.24 12.64
N HIS A 55 20.42 7.10 12.01
CA HIS A 55 19.93 8.04 11.00
C HIS A 55 19.28 7.35 9.80
N LYS A 56 19.88 6.24 9.31
CA LYS A 56 19.29 5.41 8.26
C LYS A 56 17.97 4.77 8.70
N LEU A 57 17.86 4.30 9.94
CA LEU A 57 16.62 3.75 10.48
C LEU A 57 15.52 4.82 10.51
N ILE A 58 15.81 6.03 11.00
CA ILE A 58 14.83 7.12 11.01
C ILE A 58 14.43 7.50 9.57
N ALA A 59 15.38 7.55 8.62
CA ALA A 59 15.06 7.84 7.22
C ALA A 59 14.19 6.76 6.55
N GLN A 60 14.22 5.52 7.05
CA GLN A 60 13.33 4.45 6.61
C GLN A 60 11.94 4.57 7.24
N GLU A 61 11.86 4.98 8.51
CA GLU A 61 10.60 5.16 9.25
C GLU A 61 9.86 6.44 8.85
N LEU A 62 10.60 7.52 8.54
CA LEU A 62 10.13 8.85 8.19
C LEU A 62 10.80 9.36 6.90
N PRO A 63 10.46 8.78 5.73
CA PRO A 63 11.15 9.09 4.47
C PRO A 63 10.90 10.52 3.97
N SER A 64 9.85 11.19 4.46
CA SER A 64 9.53 12.58 4.15
C SER A 64 10.38 13.59 4.94
N LEU A 65 11.12 13.17 5.97
CA LEU A 65 11.92 14.06 6.79
C LEU A 65 13.30 14.32 6.15
N PRO A 66 13.74 15.58 5.98
CA PRO A 66 15.01 15.90 5.33
C PRO A 66 16.20 15.79 6.29
N LEU A 67 16.36 14.63 6.92
CA LEU A 67 17.37 14.40 7.96
C LEU A 67 18.80 14.67 7.50
N ASP A 68 19.13 14.38 6.23
CA ASP A 68 20.47 14.67 5.69
C ASP A 68 20.76 16.17 5.65
N PHE A 69 19.79 16.97 5.20
CA PHE A 69 19.91 18.41 5.11
C PHE A 69 20.02 19.02 6.51
N MET A 70 19.11 18.62 7.41
CA MET A 70 19.13 19.04 8.82
C MET A 70 20.45 18.72 9.51
N LYS A 71 20.99 17.51 9.30
CA LYS A 71 22.26 17.10 9.89
C LYS A 71 23.44 17.93 9.39
N ARG A 72 23.49 18.20 8.08
CA ARG A 72 24.56 18.98 7.45
C ARG A 72 24.55 20.44 7.87
N HIS A 73 23.36 21.01 8.05
CA HIS A 73 23.18 22.43 8.41
C HIS A 73 22.85 22.68 9.89
N ARG A 74 23.05 21.69 10.78
CA ARG A 74 22.70 21.80 12.21
C ARG A 74 23.33 22.97 12.97
N ASN A 75 24.46 23.48 12.47
CA ASN A 75 25.21 24.60 13.06
C ASN A 75 25.08 25.89 12.24
N ASP A 76 24.36 25.85 11.13
CA ASP A 76 24.21 26.98 10.22
C ASP A 76 23.01 27.81 10.62
N ASN A 77 23.12 29.12 10.43
CA ASN A 77 22.05 30.05 10.76
C ASN A 77 21.14 30.30 9.55
N LEU A 78 20.44 29.27 9.08
CA LEU A 78 19.59 29.31 7.89
C LEU A 78 18.32 30.15 8.14
N ARG A 79 18.20 31.31 7.47
CA ARG A 79 17.05 32.23 7.56
C ARG A 79 17.10 33.26 6.43
N LEU A 80 15.96 33.85 6.05
CA LEU A 80 15.97 34.96 5.10
C LEU A 80 16.57 36.24 5.71
N ASN A 81 16.16 36.56 6.94
CA ASN A 81 16.75 37.60 7.79
C ASN A 81 16.45 37.30 9.27
N ASP A 82 16.87 38.16 10.19
CA ASP A 82 16.77 37.92 11.64
C ASP A 82 15.36 37.57 12.14
N SER A 83 14.30 38.07 11.48
CA SER A 83 12.91 37.89 11.88
C SER A 83 12.04 37.14 10.86
N CYS A 84 12.60 36.65 9.75
CA CYS A 84 11.82 36.14 8.63
C CYS A 84 12.33 34.78 8.15
N ALA A 85 11.40 33.85 8.01
CA ALA A 85 11.62 32.51 7.46
C ALA A 85 12.86 31.79 8.03
N PRO A 86 13.01 31.67 9.37
CA PRO A 86 14.05 30.82 9.93
C PRO A 86 13.76 29.36 9.58
N TYR A 87 14.82 28.62 9.26
CA TYR A 87 14.73 27.19 9.00
C TYR A 87 14.27 26.46 10.27
N PRO A 88 13.27 25.56 10.20
CA PRO A 88 12.71 24.93 11.38
C PRO A 88 13.61 23.82 11.93
N ASP A 89 13.78 23.80 13.25
CA ASP A 89 14.39 22.70 13.99
C ASP A 89 13.45 21.49 14.05
N LEU A 90 14.01 20.29 14.24
CA LEU A 90 13.25 19.04 14.32
C LEU A 90 12.11 19.09 15.36
N MET A 91 12.34 19.74 16.51
CA MET A 91 11.36 19.84 17.60
C MET A 91 10.25 20.86 17.36
N GLN A 92 10.36 21.67 16.30
CA GLN A 92 9.34 22.64 15.89
C GLN A 92 8.40 22.08 14.83
N LEU A 93 8.74 20.92 14.26
CA LEU A 93 7.87 20.22 13.32
C LEU A 93 6.66 19.64 14.04
N GLU A 94 5.48 19.96 13.54
CA GLU A 94 4.21 19.42 13.99
C GLU A 94 3.87 18.18 13.17
N TYR A 95 3.80 17.04 13.86
CA TYR A 95 3.38 15.78 13.27
C TYR A 95 1.92 15.49 13.58
N HIS A 96 1.29 14.79 12.66
CA HIS A 96 0.00 14.16 12.82
C HIS A 96 0.18 12.67 12.61
N ASN A 97 -0.23 11.88 13.60
CA ASN A 97 0.20 10.49 13.79
C ASN A 97 1.73 10.30 13.79
N ASN A 98 2.26 9.29 13.10
CA ASN A 98 3.67 8.95 12.98
C ASN A 98 4.27 9.23 11.59
N TYR A 99 3.55 9.89 10.69
CA TYR A 99 4.00 10.04 9.30
C TYR A 99 3.78 11.46 8.73
N TRP A 100 2.63 12.07 9.03
CA TRP A 100 2.21 13.32 8.37
C TRP A 100 2.76 14.53 9.11
N GLN A 101 3.07 15.60 8.37
CA GLN A 101 3.36 16.91 8.95
C GLN A 101 2.18 17.86 8.76
N VAL A 102 2.08 18.91 9.56
CA VAL A 102 0.88 19.77 9.58
C VAL A 102 1.19 21.24 9.29
N LEU A 103 0.35 21.85 8.46
CA LEU A 103 0.16 23.30 8.41
C LEU A 103 -1.25 23.64 8.87
N ARG A 104 -1.36 24.45 9.92
CA ARG A 104 -2.62 25.07 10.37
C ARG A 104 -2.71 26.47 9.81
N SER A 105 -3.66 26.70 8.92
CA SER A 105 -3.87 27.99 8.26
C SER A 105 -5.37 28.28 8.17
N GLU A 106 -5.94 28.80 9.25
CA GLU A 106 -7.38 29.03 9.41
C GLU A 106 -8.03 29.67 8.16
N PRO A 107 -9.16 29.10 7.66
CA PRO A 107 -9.97 28.04 8.26
C PRO A 107 -9.55 26.59 7.88
N LEU A 108 -8.41 26.39 7.22
CA LEU A 108 -7.98 25.10 6.69
C LEU A 108 -6.75 24.53 7.41
N THR A 109 -6.72 23.21 7.53
CA THR A 109 -5.53 22.46 7.96
C THR A 109 -5.09 21.55 6.83
N PHE A 110 -3.82 21.65 6.48
CA PHE A 110 -3.17 20.78 5.50
C PHE A 110 -2.40 19.69 6.23
N TYR A 111 -2.63 18.44 5.85
CA TYR A 111 -1.83 17.30 6.28
C TYR A 111 -0.92 16.94 5.12
N LEU A 112 0.38 17.01 5.34
CA LEU A 112 1.39 16.91 4.32
C LEU A 112 2.07 15.53 4.38
N PHE A 113 2.06 14.81 3.26
CA PHE A 113 2.60 13.45 3.16
C PHE A 113 4.06 13.45 2.68
N GLY A 114 4.34 14.17 1.60
CA GLY A 114 5.65 14.18 0.94
C GLY A 114 5.75 15.27 -0.12
N ALA A 115 6.96 15.54 -0.60
CA ALA A 115 7.21 16.55 -1.62
C ALA A 115 8.10 15.97 -2.73
N TYR A 116 7.82 16.33 -3.98
CA TYR A 116 8.49 15.76 -5.16
C TYR A 116 8.90 16.86 -6.13
N TYR A 117 10.09 16.73 -6.72
CA TYR A 117 10.56 17.63 -7.76
C TYR A 117 10.16 17.14 -9.15
N ASP A 118 9.50 17.99 -9.92
CA ASP A 118 9.01 17.68 -11.26
C ASP A 118 9.59 18.65 -12.29
N ASN A 119 10.64 18.20 -12.98
CA ASN A 119 11.29 18.93 -14.07
C ASN A 119 11.12 18.24 -15.43
N ARG A 120 10.16 17.30 -15.54
CA ARG A 120 9.90 16.59 -16.80
C ARG A 120 9.56 17.60 -17.90
N THR A 121 10.04 17.36 -19.11
CA THR A 121 9.92 18.31 -20.22
C THR A 121 8.46 18.70 -20.52
N ALA A 122 7.51 17.77 -20.43
CA ALA A 122 6.10 18.04 -20.64
C ALA A 122 5.54 19.02 -19.59
N VAL A 123 5.93 18.84 -18.32
CA VAL A 123 5.56 19.71 -17.21
C VAL A 123 6.15 21.10 -17.39
N VAL A 124 7.46 21.21 -17.65
CA VAL A 124 8.11 22.51 -17.86
C VAL A 124 7.50 23.24 -19.07
N ARG A 125 7.17 22.52 -20.15
CA ARG A 125 6.55 23.11 -21.35
C ARG A 125 5.15 23.66 -21.06
N ARG A 126 4.32 22.90 -20.34
CA ARG A 126 2.94 23.32 -20.03
C ARG A 126 2.88 24.39 -18.96
N GLU A 127 3.67 24.20 -17.91
CA GLU A 127 3.58 24.99 -16.69
C GLU A 127 4.56 26.18 -16.70
N GLY A 128 5.55 26.19 -17.60
CA GLY A 128 6.53 27.28 -17.75
C GLY A 128 7.66 27.28 -16.73
N ALA A 129 7.68 26.31 -15.80
CA ALA A 129 8.71 26.13 -14.78
C ALA A 129 8.76 24.67 -14.31
N ALA A 130 9.89 24.27 -13.73
CA ALA A 130 9.93 23.08 -12.88
C ALA A 130 9.16 23.33 -11.58
N LEU A 131 8.59 22.28 -11.01
CA LEU A 131 7.70 22.38 -9.85
C LEU A 131 8.21 21.56 -8.66
N VAL A 132 7.95 22.04 -7.46
CA VAL A 132 7.84 21.21 -6.27
C VAL A 132 6.35 20.94 -6.03
N ARG A 133 5.99 19.67 -5.97
CA ARG A 133 4.63 19.19 -5.73
C ARG A 133 4.57 18.58 -4.34
N ILE A 134 3.84 19.20 -3.42
CA ILE A 134 3.59 18.64 -2.09
C ILE A 134 2.31 17.83 -2.16
N LEU A 135 2.38 16.53 -1.88
CA LEU A 135 1.21 15.68 -1.74
C LEU A 135 0.61 15.92 -0.36
N ALA A 136 -0.62 16.39 -0.32
CA ALA A 136 -1.30 16.79 0.88
C ALA A 136 -2.77 16.34 0.87
N THR A 137 -3.42 16.47 2.02
CA THR A 137 -4.86 16.31 2.14
C THR A 137 -5.46 17.48 2.93
N THR A 138 -6.73 17.75 2.63
CA THR A 138 -7.56 18.70 3.38
C THR A 138 -8.98 18.16 3.51
N ASN A 139 -9.75 18.61 4.48
CA ASN A 139 -11.17 18.24 4.66
C ASN A 139 -12.13 19.06 3.77
N VAL A 140 -11.63 19.60 2.66
CA VAL A 140 -12.38 20.36 1.65
C VAL A 140 -11.94 19.92 0.26
N ILE A 141 -12.85 20.05 -0.70
CA ILE A 141 -12.64 19.69 -2.10
C ILE A 141 -13.35 20.70 -3.00
N ASP A 142 -12.73 20.97 -4.15
CA ASP A 142 -13.33 21.75 -5.25
C ASP A 142 -13.82 23.12 -4.77
N ILE A 143 -12.92 23.83 -4.08
CA ILE A 143 -13.10 25.23 -3.69
C ILE A 143 -12.21 26.12 -4.56
N ASP A 144 -12.65 27.34 -4.85
CA ASP A 144 -11.87 28.29 -5.67
C ASP A 144 -10.53 28.58 -4.99
N HIS A 145 -9.46 28.77 -5.77
CA HIS A 145 -8.12 29.12 -5.25
C HIS A 145 -8.20 30.31 -4.26
N LYS A 146 -9.00 31.33 -4.57
CA LYS A 146 -9.18 32.54 -3.74
C LYS A 146 -9.72 32.25 -2.32
N ASP A 147 -10.38 31.11 -2.14
CA ASP A 147 -11.00 30.69 -0.89
C ASP A 147 -10.04 29.84 -0.04
N TYR A 148 -8.91 29.39 -0.61
CA TYR A 148 -7.80 28.86 0.17
C TYR A 148 -7.10 29.98 0.94
N PRO A 149 -6.60 29.69 2.16
CA PRO A 149 -5.78 30.64 2.87
C PRO A 149 -4.50 30.94 2.06
N PRO A 150 -4.01 32.19 2.07
CA PRO A 150 -2.73 32.53 1.46
C PRO A 150 -1.65 31.56 1.96
N SER A 151 -0.97 30.90 1.04
CA SER A 151 0.06 29.92 1.36
C SER A 151 1.27 30.10 0.46
N TYR A 152 2.44 29.84 1.02
CA TYR A 152 3.74 30.02 0.37
C TYR A 152 4.62 28.79 0.62
N CYS A 153 5.44 28.46 -0.37
CA CYS A 153 6.52 27.50 -0.20
C CYS A 153 7.83 28.23 0.13
N GLN A 154 8.45 27.85 1.25
CA GLN A 154 9.83 28.20 1.56
C GLN A 154 10.74 27.07 1.05
N LEU A 155 11.44 27.30 -0.05
CA LEU A 155 12.32 26.33 -0.73
C LEU A 155 13.77 26.51 -0.27
N TRP A 156 14.39 25.43 0.20
CA TRP A 156 15.76 25.42 0.68
C TRP A 156 16.68 24.62 -0.24
N TYR A 157 17.88 25.13 -0.47
CA TYR A 157 18.88 24.60 -1.40
C TYR A 157 20.20 24.37 -0.68
N GLU A 158 21.06 23.49 -1.20
CA GLU A 158 22.41 23.29 -0.64
C GLU A 158 23.29 24.52 -0.86
N GLU A 159 23.03 25.22 -1.96
CA GLU A 159 23.84 26.30 -2.48
C GLU A 159 23.56 27.64 -1.78
N HIS A 160 22.48 27.74 -1.00
CA HIS A 160 21.99 29.00 -0.45
C HIS A 160 21.64 28.89 1.03
N SER A 161 22.10 29.87 1.82
CA SER A 161 21.76 29.98 3.25
C SER A 161 20.41 30.66 3.51
N VAL A 162 19.74 31.15 2.46
CA VAL A 162 18.45 31.84 2.51
C VAL A 162 17.42 31.04 1.70
N PRO A 163 16.14 31.04 2.09
CA PRO A 163 15.10 30.35 1.34
C PRO A 163 14.68 31.15 0.11
N PHE A 164 14.21 30.45 -0.92
CA PHE A 164 13.42 31.04 -1.98
C PHE A 164 11.95 30.87 -1.64
N ILE A 165 11.25 31.98 -1.46
CA ILE A 165 9.85 31.99 -1.03
C ILE A 165 8.97 32.28 -2.24
N VAL A 166 8.05 31.37 -2.54
CA VAL A 166 7.12 31.50 -3.67
C VAL A 166 5.68 31.27 -3.23
N PRO A 167 4.69 32.00 -3.78
CA PRO A 167 3.29 31.70 -3.52
C PRO A 167 2.94 30.32 -4.07
N VAL A 168 2.03 29.61 -3.40
CA VAL A 168 1.39 28.42 -3.97
C VAL A 168 0.67 28.83 -5.25
N ARG A 169 0.97 28.14 -6.34
CA ARG A 169 0.38 28.45 -7.65
C ARG A 169 -0.97 27.77 -7.83
N GLU A 170 -1.08 26.50 -7.42
CA GLU A 170 -2.24 25.68 -7.69
C GLU A 170 -2.44 24.63 -6.57
N TYR A 171 -3.70 24.39 -6.22
CA TYR A 171 -4.14 23.24 -5.44
C TYR A 171 -4.84 22.28 -6.39
N ARG A 172 -4.13 21.27 -6.86
CA ARG A 172 -4.63 20.36 -7.89
C ARG A 172 -5.26 19.14 -7.22
N GLU A 173 -6.57 19.02 -7.34
CA GLU A 173 -7.33 17.90 -6.78
C GLU A 173 -6.98 16.57 -7.47
N ILE A 174 -7.00 15.48 -6.70
CA ILE A 174 -6.79 14.11 -7.19
C ILE A 174 -8.06 13.27 -6.93
N TRP A 175 -9.19 13.92 -6.67
CA TRP A 175 -10.49 13.31 -6.43
C TRP A 175 -11.57 14.14 -7.14
N TYR A 176 -12.63 13.49 -7.62
CA TYR A 176 -13.80 14.20 -8.13
C TYR A 176 -14.89 14.27 -7.07
N LYS A 177 -15.40 15.48 -6.85
CA LYS A 177 -16.42 15.76 -5.83
C LYS A 177 -17.66 14.88 -5.98
N GLU A 178 -18.03 14.56 -7.21
CA GLU A 178 -19.18 13.74 -7.57
C GLU A 178 -19.11 12.30 -7.04
N TRP A 179 -17.92 11.80 -6.70
CA TRP A 179 -17.76 10.46 -6.12
C TRP A 179 -18.10 10.43 -4.63
N ALA A 180 -17.71 11.48 -3.90
CA ALA A 180 -18.01 11.70 -2.48
C ALA A 180 -17.53 13.10 -2.05
N ASP A 181 -18.33 13.81 -1.23
CA ASP A 181 -18.04 15.19 -0.80
C ASP A 181 -18.38 15.48 0.68
N SER A 182 -18.16 14.51 1.57
CA SER A 182 -18.41 14.69 3.02
C SER A 182 -17.31 15.52 3.71
N PRO A 183 -17.67 16.42 4.65
CA PRO A 183 -16.69 17.17 5.47
C PRO A 183 -15.89 16.29 6.43
N GLU A 184 -16.27 15.02 6.58
CA GLU A 184 -15.56 14.05 7.40
C GLU A 184 -14.41 13.37 6.62
N LEU A 185 -14.41 13.48 5.28
CA LEU A 185 -13.38 12.93 4.40
C LEU A 185 -12.19 13.88 4.23
N TYR A 186 -11.02 13.29 4.01
CA TYR A 186 -9.77 14.03 3.76
C TYR A 186 -9.35 13.82 2.32
N PHE A 187 -9.51 14.86 1.50
CA PHE A 187 -9.33 14.78 0.05
C PHE A 187 -7.88 15.03 -0.35
N PRO A 188 -7.28 14.13 -1.16
CA PRO A 188 -5.91 14.23 -1.62
C PRO A 188 -5.76 15.28 -2.72
N LYS A 189 -4.69 16.07 -2.62
CA LYS A 189 -4.33 17.08 -3.61
C LYS A 189 -2.82 17.33 -3.68
N PHE A 190 -2.40 17.91 -4.79
CA PHE A 190 -1.07 18.52 -4.90
C PHE A 190 -1.14 20.00 -4.56
N VAL A 191 -0.24 20.45 -3.68
CA VAL A 191 0.09 21.86 -3.50
C VAL A 191 1.31 22.14 -4.37
N GLU A 192 1.13 22.94 -5.43
CA GLU A 192 2.16 23.14 -6.45
C GLU A 192 2.89 24.48 -6.29
N CYS A 193 4.21 24.41 -6.23
CA CYS A 193 5.09 25.57 -6.09
C CYS A 193 6.08 25.63 -7.27
N ALA A 194 5.99 26.70 -8.05
CA ALA A 194 6.85 26.91 -9.22
C ALA A 194 8.21 27.45 -8.81
N LEU A 195 9.29 26.88 -9.36
CA LEU A 195 10.64 27.36 -9.09
C LEU A 195 10.87 28.73 -9.74
N PRO A 196 11.43 29.71 -8.99
CA PRO A 196 11.85 30.99 -9.55
C PRO A 196 12.89 30.80 -10.66
N VAL A 197 12.83 31.66 -11.69
CA VAL A 197 13.71 31.61 -12.87
C VAL A 197 15.20 31.57 -12.48
N GLU A 198 15.55 32.28 -11.41
CA GLU A 198 16.91 32.43 -10.91
C GLU A 198 17.50 31.15 -10.32
N VAL A 199 16.68 30.14 -10.03
CA VAL A 199 17.12 28.86 -9.42
C VAL A 199 16.56 27.62 -10.13
N GLN A 200 15.99 27.75 -11.32
CA GLN A 200 15.50 26.58 -12.08
C GLN A 200 16.60 25.58 -12.47
N TYR A 201 17.88 25.99 -12.41
CA TYR A 201 19.02 25.10 -12.63
C TYR A 201 19.43 24.30 -11.38
N LEU A 202 18.85 24.62 -10.21
CA LEU A 202 19.06 23.92 -8.95
C LEU A 202 17.85 23.05 -8.59
N VAL A 203 18.07 22.14 -7.64
CA VAL A 203 17.00 21.30 -7.08
C VAL A 203 16.88 21.61 -5.60
N PRO A 204 15.71 22.10 -5.13
CA PRO A 204 15.50 22.31 -3.71
C PRO A 204 15.59 20.98 -2.98
N LYS A 205 16.17 20.98 -1.79
CA LYS A 205 16.32 19.80 -0.93
C LYS A 205 15.18 19.65 0.04
N THR A 206 14.63 20.76 0.50
CA THR A 206 13.51 20.76 1.43
C THR A 206 12.52 21.86 1.09
N VAL A 207 11.27 21.65 1.48
CA VAL A 207 10.20 22.62 1.33
C VAL A 207 9.36 22.68 2.59
N SER A 208 9.00 23.90 2.99
CA SER A 208 7.99 24.15 4.01
C SER A 208 6.79 24.88 3.40
N LEU A 209 5.58 24.47 3.75
CA LEU A 209 4.36 25.19 3.42
C LEU A 209 3.98 26.10 4.59
N VAL A 210 3.76 27.39 4.34
CA VAL A 210 3.50 28.40 5.37
C VAL A 210 2.38 29.36 4.99
N ALA A 211 1.64 29.87 5.99
CA ALA A 211 0.53 30.80 5.79
C ALA A 211 0.97 32.25 5.44
N SER A 212 2.23 32.60 5.70
CA SER A 212 2.81 33.89 5.30
C SER A 212 4.29 33.73 4.99
N GLU A 213 4.81 34.55 4.09
CA GLU A 213 6.20 34.45 3.59
C GLU A 213 7.22 34.34 4.73
N CYS A 214 7.15 35.24 5.71
CA CYS A 214 8.10 35.31 6.81
C CYS A 214 7.81 34.37 7.99
N ALA A 215 6.76 33.54 7.91
CA ALA A 215 6.40 32.67 9.02
C ALA A 215 7.52 31.70 9.38
N HIS A 216 7.56 31.35 10.66
CA HIS A 216 8.33 30.21 11.12
C HIS A 216 7.57 28.94 10.77
N ALA A 217 8.19 28.05 10.00
CA ALA A 217 7.53 26.85 9.53
C ALA A 217 7.33 25.81 10.65
N THR A 218 6.17 25.17 10.66
CA THR A 218 5.85 24.02 11.53
C THR A 218 5.97 22.68 10.80
N ASN A 219 6.45 22.71 9.57
CA ASN A 219 6.65 21.55 8.71
C ASN A 219 7.89 21.79 7.84
N ASN A 220 8.57 20.71 7.44
CA ASN A 220 9.65 20.72 6.46
C ASN A 220 9.76 19.32 5.85
N LEU A 221 9.44 19.21 4.56
CA LEU A 221 9.46 17.97 3.81
C LEU A 221 10.73 17.90 2.97
N ARG A 222 11.34 16.71 2.92
CA ARG A 222 12.34 16.34 1.92
C ARG A 222 11.70 16.42 0.54
N VAL A 223 12.34 17.18 -0.35
CA VAL A 223 11.99 17.18 -1.77
C VAL A 223 12.65 15.96 -2.41
N ILE A 224 11.83 15.00 -2.83
CA ILE A 224 12.27 13.75 -3.44
C ILE A 224 12.60 14.02 -4.90
N TYR A 225 13.85 13.74 -5.26
CA TYR A 225 14.36 13.75 -6.62
C TYR A 225 15.44 12.68 -6.75
N GLU A 226 15.07 11.52 -7.29
CA GLU A 226 15.94 10.35 -7.41
C GLU A 226 15.99 9.86 -8.87
N PRO A 227 16.43 10.70 -9.83
CA PRO A 227 16.62 10.25 -11.19
C PRO A 227 17.75 9.22 -11.24
N PRO A 228 17.66 8.21 -12.12
CA PRO A 228 18.71 7.22 -12.27
C PRO A 228 20.01 7.87 -12.75
N VAL A 229 21.13 7.50 -12.12
CA VAL A 229 22.46 7.95 -12.53
C VAL A 229 22.92 7.07 -13.68
N ASN A 230 23.14 7.67 -14.86
CA ASN A 230 23.65 6.99 -16.07
C ASN A 230 22.76 5.85 -16.62
N GLN A 231 21.46 5.84 -16.32
CA GLN A 231 20.51 4.91 -16.94
C GLN A 231 19.36 5.71 -17.55
N THR A 232 18.92 5.28 -18.73
CA THR A 232 17.70 5.82 -19.34
C THR A 232 16.48 5.20 -18.68
N GLN A 233 15.42 5.98 -18.50
CA GLN A 233 14.08 5.46 -18.17
C GLN A 233 13.73 4.32 -19.11
N ARG A 234 13.44 3.15 -18.54
CA ARG A 234 13.01 1.96 -19.26
C ARG A 234 12.08 1.11 -18.41
N GLY A 235 11.19 0.39 -19.08
CA GLY A 235 10.42 -0.68 -18.45
C GLY A 235 9.27 -0.17 -17.59
N PHE A 236 8.87 -1.03 -16.64
CA PHE A 236 7.61 -0.90 -15.92
C PHE A 236 7.85 -0.99 -14.41
N ALA A 237 7.25 -0.07 -13.66
CA ALA A 237 7.04 -0.24 -12.23
C ALA A 237 5.56 -0.41 -11.92
N VAL A 238 5.25 -1.09 -10.83
CA VAL A 238 3.88 -1.36 -10.38
C VAL A 238 3.65 -0.67 -9.04
N CYS A 239 2.51 0.00 -8.92
CA CYS A 239 2.00 0.59 -7.69
C CYS A 239 0.66 -0.07 -7.36
N SER A 240 0.54 -0.65 -6.16
CA SER A 240 -0.72 -1.23 -5.68
C SER A 240 -1.34 -0.35 -4.61
N THR A 241 -2.65 -0.50 -4.40
CA THR A 241 -3.32 -0.05 -3.19
C THR A 241 -2.70 -0.70 -1.94
N GLY A 242 -2.92 -0.06 -0.78
CA GLY A 242 -2.23 -0.46 0.45
C GLY A 242 -2.85 -1.70 1.10
N LEU A 243 -2.03 -2.73 1.35
CA LEU A 243 -2.46 -3.98 1.96
C LEU A 243 -2.75 -3.81 3.47
N PHE A 244 -3.88 -4.29 3.97
CA PHE A 244 -4.33 -3.99 5.34
C PHE A 244 -4.87 -5.16 6.18
N ASN A 245 -4.84 -6.40 5.69
CA ASN A 245 -5.38 -7.55 6.43
C ASN A 245 -4.31 -8.32 7.24
N PRO A 246 -4.27 -8.20 8.59
CA PRO A 246 -3.34 -8.94 9.43
C PRO A 246 -3.78 -10.38 9.75
N TYR A 247 -5.01 -10.77 9.43
CA TYR A 247 -5.62 -12.02 9.86
C TYR A 247 -5.69 -13.08 8.76
N ARG A 248 -5.66 -12.68 7.48
CA ARG A 248 -5.68 -13.60 6.34
C ARG A 248 -4.30 -13.78 5.72
N ASP A 249 -3.90 -15.03 5.59
CA ASP A 249 -2.63 -15.37 4.96
C ASP A 249 -2.76 -15.51 3.43
N ASN A 250 -2.52 -14.42 2.71
CA ASN A 250 -2.50 -14.40 1.24
C ASN A 250 -1.09 -14.62 0.66
N SER A 251 -0.13 -15.12 1.44
CA SER A 251 1.29 -15.22 1.03
C SER A 251 1.52 -16.02 -0.27
N VAL A 252 0.76 -17.10 -0.49
CA VAL A 252 0.92 -17.94 -1.69
C VAL A 252 0.46 -17.19 -2.93
N ARG A 253 -0.69 -16.51 -2.85
CA ARG A 253 -1.23 -15.67 -3.94
C ARG A 253 -0.28 -14.50 -4.24
N LEU A 254 0.26 -13.87 -3.20
CA LEU A 254 1.22 -12.78 -3.34
C LEU A 254 2.49 -13.21 -4.06
N ILE A 255 3.05 -14.40 -3.74
CA ILE A 255 4.22 -14.94 -4.45
C ILE A 255 3.89 -15.21 -5.91
N GLU A 256 2.76 -15.87 -6.18
CA GLU A 256 2.30 -16.17 -7.55
C GLU A 256 2.15 -14.89 -8.38
N TRP A 257 1.50 -13.87 -7.82
CA TRP A 257 1.31 -12.58 -8.47
C TRP A 257 2.64 -11.88 -8.76
N LEU A 258 3.53 -11.76 -7.76
CA LEU A 258 4.82 -11.09 -7.91
C LEU A 258 5.71 -11.77 -8.98
N GLU A 259 5.75 -13.11 -9.00
CA GLU A 259 6.52 -13.82 -10.03
C GLU A 259 5.88 -13.71 -11.41
N LEU A 260 4.55 -13.67 -11.51
CA LEU A 260 3.86 -13.40 -12.77
C LEU A 260 4.18 -12.00 -13.29
N LEU A 261 4.13 -10.96 -12.46
CA LEU A 261 4.50 -9.60 -12.86
C LEU A 261 5.95 -9.52 -13.36
N ARG A 262 6.86 -10.22 -12.69
CA ARG A 262 8.26 -10.31 -13.10
C ARG A 262 8.42 -10.98 -14.47
N LEU A 263 7.62 -12.00 -14.78
CA LEU A 263 7.59 -12.65 -16.11
C LEU A 263 6.97 -11.75 -17.18
N LEU A 264 6.01 -10.89 -16.82
CA LEU A 264 5.37 -9.95 -17.73
C LEU A 264 6.25 -8.73 -18.05
N GLY A 265 7.27 -8.46 -17.24
CA GLY A 265 8.26 -7.40 -17.47
C GLY A 265 8.22 -6.26 -16.44
N ALA A 266 7.55 -6.43 -15.30
CA ALA A 266 7.71 -5.53 -14.17
C ALA A 266 9.14 -5.60 -13.63
N GLU A 267 9.75 -4.44 -13.39
CA GLU A 267 11.09 -4.33 -12.82
C GLU A 267 11.07 -3.98 -11.33
N HIS A 268 9.99 -3.34 -10.87
CA HIS A 268 9.80 -3.00 -9.47
C HIS A 268 8.33 -2.95 -9.10
N VAL A 269 8.01 -3.31 -7.86
CA VAL A 269 6.64 -3.29 -7.32
C VAL A 269 6.65 -2.58 -5.97
N THR A 270 5.80 -1.57 -5.80
CA THR A 270 5.57 -0.93 -4.49
C THR A 270 4.24 -1.40 -3.93
N LEU A 271 4.29 -2.01 -2.74
CA LEU A 271 3.16 -2.56 -1.99
C LEU A 271 3.06 -1.90 -0.62
N PRO A 272 2.46 -0.72 -0.51
CA PRO A 272 2.23 -0.06 0.77
C PRO A 272 1.46 -0.95 1.74
N THR A 273 1.71 -0.82 3.04
CA THR A 273 1.03 -1.66 4.05
C THR A 273 0.48 -0.83 5.22
N PHE A 274 -0.75 -1.14 5.64
CA PHE A 274 -1.35 -0.70 6.90
C PHE A 274 -1.21 -1.75 8.02
N GLY A 275 -0.47 -2.82 7.73
CA GLY A 275 -0.32 -4.00 8.58
C GLY A 275 -0.95 -5.23 7.94
N ILE A 276 -0.14 -6.27 7.76
CA ILE A 276 -0.53 -7.50 7.06
C ILE A 276 -0.11 -8.74 7.83
N HIS A 277 -0.58 -9.90 7.39
CA HIS A 277 -0.24 -11.19 8.00
C HIS A 277 1.29 -11.40 8.12
N PRO A 278 1.81 -12.03 9.19
CA PRO A 278 3.25 -12.23 9.38
C PRO A 278 3.93 -13.01 8.25
N ASN A 279 3.25 -14.00 7.65
CA ASN A 279 3.80 -14.70 6.49
C ASN A 279 3.86 -13.78 5.25
N ALA A 280 2.87 -12.91 5.03
CA ALA A 280 2.91 -11.95 3.94
C ALA A 280 4.03 -10.93 4.15
N THR A 281 4.22 -10.47 5.39
CA THR A 281 5.37 -9.64 5.79
C THR A 281 6.70 -10.33 5.48
N LYS A 282 6.80 -11.63 5.72
CA LYS A 282 7.99 -12.44 5.40
C LYS A 282 8.25 -12.49 3.89
N VAL A 283 7.18 -12.63 3.07
CA VAL A 283 7.26 -12.58 1.60
C VAL A 283 7.75 -11.21 1.13
N LEU A 284 7.17 -10.11 1.63
CA LEU A 284 7.59 -8.76 1.22
C LEU A 284 9.07 -8.53 1.56
N ARG A 285 9.52 -8.88 2.77
CA ARG A 285 10.94 -8.77 3.16
C ARG A 285 11.89 -9.56 2.26
N HIS A 286 11.45 -10.72 1.77
CA HIS A 286 12.25 -11.51 0.83
C HIS A 286 12.46 -10.74 -0.49
N TYR A 287 11.40 -10.21 -1.09
CA TYR A 287 11.50 -9.45 -2.34
C TYR A 287 12.10 -8.05 -2.18
N GLU A 288 11.98 -7.43 -1.00
CA GLU A 288 12.73 -6.21 -0.63
C GLU A 288 14.24 -6.47 -0.61
N ALA A 289 14.67 -7.62 -0.07
CA ALA A 289 16.07 -8.00 -0.07
C ALA A 289 16.62 -8.28 -1.48
N GLU A 290 15.76 -8.68 -2.43
CA GLU A 290 16.10 -8.80 -3.86
C GLU A 290 16.08 -7.45 -4.60
N GLY A 291 15.51 -6.40 -3.99
CA GLY A 291 15.33 -5.09 -4.63
C GLY A 291 14.15 -5.01 -5.60
N PHE A 292 13.32 -6.05 -5.67
CA PHE A 292 12.16 -6.09 -6.57
C PHE A 292 10.91 -5.44 -5.97
N VAL A 293 10.77 -5.51 -4.64
CA VAL A 293 9.63 -4.93 -3.92
C VAL A 293 10.10 -3.80 -3.01
N SER A 294 9.23 -2.82 -2.79
CA SER A 294 9.29 -1.91 -1.64
C SER A 294 7.94 -1.92 -0.93
N ALA A 295 7.92 -2.14 0.39
CA ALA A 295 6.69 -2.25 1.15
C ALA A 295 6.59 -1.21 2.28
N PRO A 296 6.46 0.09 1.94
CA PRO A 296 6.43 1.14 2.95
C PRO A 296 5.22 0.99 3.88
N GLY A 297 5.43 1.16 5.18
CA GLY A 297 4.35 1.31 6.14
C GLY A 297 3.65 2.66 5.94
N VAL A 298 2.32 2.66 5.89
CA VAL A 298 1.51 3.87 5.70
C VAL A 298 0.50 4.04 6.84
N SER A 299 0.11 5.29 7.10
CA SER A 299 -0.87 5.65 8.13
C SER A 299 -2.09 6.34 7.51
N LEU A 300 -3.22 6.26 8.20
CA LEU A 300 -4.45 6.93 7.78
C LEU A 300 -4.37 8.43 8.07
N THR A 301 -4.88 9.24 7.15
CA THR A 301 -4.76 10.71 7.20
C THR A 301 -5.49 11.35 8.39
N ARG A 302 -6.58 10.76 8.90
CA ARG A 302 -7.38 11.38 9.97
C ARG A 302 -6.66 11.39 11.32
N GLY A 303 -5.55 10.65 11.45
CA GLY A 303 -4.67 10.72 12.62
C GLY A 303 -4.77 9.51 13.53
N GLU A 304 -5.38 8.44 13.05
CA GLU A 304 -5.40 7.16 13.72
C GLU A 304 -3.98 6.64 14.01
N PRO A 305 -3.79 5.90 15.12
CA PRO A 305 -2.57 5.15 15.33
C PRO A 305 -2.33 4.15 14.19
N ALA A 306 -1.12 4.14 13.63
CA ALA A 306 -0.68 3.18 12.62
C ALA A 306 -0.33 1.83 13.25
N LEU A 307 -1.34 1.13 13.78
CA LEU A 307 -1.21 -0.19 14.40
C LEU A 307 -2.01 -1.21 13.59
N PRO A 308 -1.43 -2.35 13.17
CA PRO A 308 -2.05 -3.27 12.21
C PRO A 308 -3.51 -3.64 12.51
N HIS A 309 -3.78 -4.06 13.75
CA HIS A 309 -5.12 -4.48 14.17
C HIS A 309 -6.12 -3.31 14.25
N PHE A 310 -5.64 -2.13 14.65
CA PHE A 310 -6.48 -0.93 14.72
C PHE A 310 -6.79 -0.41 13.32
N SER A 311 -5.77 -0.33 12.46
CA SER A 311 -5.91 0.10 11.06
C SER A 311 -6.89 -0.79 10.31
N TYR A 312 -6.84 -2.12 10.50
CA TYR A 312 -7.82 -3.04 9.93
C TYR A 312 -9.26 -2.72 10.35
N GLU A 313 -9.52 -2.56 11.66
CA GLU A 313 -10.87 -2.23 12.16
C GLU A 313 -11.33 -0.83 11.71
N ALA A 314 -10.41 0.14 11.64
CA ALA A 314 -10.72 1.50 11.18
C ALA A 314 -11.07 1.54 9.68
N ILE A 315 -10.31 0.83 8.85
CA ILE A 315 -10.58 0.70 7.40
C ILE A 315 -11.92 0.00 7.18
N LYS A 316 -12.17 -1.11 7.88
CA LYS A 316 -13.44 -1.85 7.79
C LYS A 316 -14.64 -1.00 8.24
N ALA A 317 -14.50 -0.27 9.33
CA ALA A 317 -15.56 0.59 9.86
C ALA A 317 -15.91 1.74 8.89
N TRP A 318 -14.95 2.18 8.06
CA TRP A 318 -15.15 3.31 7.18
C TRP A 318 -14.41 3.21 5.84
N TYR A 319 -14.82 2.21 5.06
CA TYR A 319 -14.15 1.87 3.81
C TYR A 319 -14.14 2.99 2.77
N ASN A 320 -15.21 3.80 2.66
CA ASN A 320 -15.22 4.93 1.72
C ASN A 320 -14.09 5.92 1.99
N ASN A 321 -13.74 6.14 3.27
CA ASN A 321 -12.61 6.98 3.62
C ASN A 321 -11.30 6.31 3.21
N HIS A 322 -11.16 4.99 3.38
CA HIS A 322 -10.02 4.24 2.87
C HIS A 322 -9.81 4.45 1.35
N CYS A 323 -10.87 4.33 0.54
CA CYS A 323 -10.78 4.55 -0.91
C CYS A 323 -10.25 5.94 -1.28
N VAL A 324 -10.64 6.99 -0.55
CA VAL A 324 -10.09 8.34 -0.75
C VAL A 324 -8.61 8.41 -0.34
N ASN A 325 -8.25 7.73 0.76
CA ASN A 325 -6.89 7.71 1.30
C ASN A 325 -5.91 6.89 0.45
N GLU A 326 -6.37 5.87 -0.28
CA GLU A 326 -5.55 5.02 -1.17
C GLU A 326 -4.80 5.83 -2.23
N LEU A 327 -5.34 6.98 -2.65
CA LEU A 327 -4.70 7.82 -3.65
C LEU A 327 -3.37 8.41 -3.20
N ILE A 328 -3.15 8.54 -1.88
CA ILE A 328 -1.90 9.05 -1.33
C ILE A 328 -0.74 8.10 -1.62
N PRO A 329 -0.75 6.83 -1.18
CA PRO A 329 0.31 5.89 -1.52
C PRO A 329 0.47 5.65 -3.02
N LEU A 330 -0.61 5.66 -3.80
CA LEU A 330 -0.53 5.51 -5.26
C LEU A 330 0.24 6.64 -5.92
N ASN A 331 -0.04 7.89 -5.52
CA ASN A 331 0.68 9.04 -6.06
C ASN A 331 2.11 9.13 -5.51
N ASP A 332 2.37 8.81 -4.23
CA ASP A 332 3.75 8.71 -3.72
C ASP A 332 4.57 7.69 -4.52
N CYS A 333 4.01 6.50 -4.76
CA CYS A 333 4.64 5.48 -5.59
C CYS A 333 4.92 5.99 -7.02
N PHE A 334 3.96 6.63 -7.67
CA PHE A 334 4.16 7.21 -9.00
C PHE A 334 5.33 8.18 -9.02
N TYR A 335 5.36 9.15 -8.10
CA TYR A 335 6.39 10.19 -8.10
C TYR A 335 7.78 9.69 -7.70
N ARG A 336 7.89 8.62 -6.91
CA ARG A 336 9.18 7.95 -6.63
C ARG A 336 9.76 7.18 -7.81
N ASN A 337 8.92 6.84 -8.79
CA ASN A 337 9.26 5.94 -9.89
C ASN A 337 9.20 6.63 -11.27
N MET A 338 8.58 7.81 -11.39
CA MET A 338 8.38 8.50 -12.67
C MET A 338 9.66 8.95 -13.40
N TYR A 339 10.82 8.90 -12.74
CA TYR A 339 12.12 9.15 -13.38
C TYR A 339 12.91 7.87 -13.66
N LYS A 340 12.44 6.72 -13.17
CA LYS A 340 13.14 5.44 -13.25
C LYS A 340 12.58 4.56 -14.38
N TYR A 341 11.27 4.62 -14.60
CA TYR A 341 10.55 3.76 -15.54
C TYR A 341 9.81 4.56 -16.62
N ASP A 342 9.43 3.90 -17.72
CA ASP A 342 8.64 4.50 -18.80
C ASP A 342 7.15 4.54 -18.46
N TYR A 343 6.68 3.43 -17.89
CA TYR A 343 5.29 3.27 -17.47
C TYR A 343 5.22 2.91 -15.99
N ILE A 344 4.28 3.55 -15.31
CA ILE A 344 3.85 3.17 -13.97
C ILE A 344 2.49 2.50 -14.09
N VAL A 345 2.39 1.25 -13.67
CA VAL A 345 1.18 0.43 -13.76
C VAL A 345 0.50 0.46 -12.39
N ILE A 346 -0.78 0.80 -12.35
CA ILE A 346 -1.57 0.74 -11.12
C ILE A 346 -2.51 -0.45 -11.24
N ILE A 347 -2.31 -1.44 -10.37
CA ILE A 347 -3.07 -2.69 -10.29
C ILE A 347 -3.05 -3.21 -8.85
N ASP A 348 -4.12 -3.88 -8.46
CA ASP A 348 -4.28 -4.56 -7.18
C ASP A 348 -3.73 -6.00 -7.24
N ILE A 349 -3.55 -6.65 -6.07
CA ILE A 349 -2.90 -7.99 -5.99
C ILE A 349 -3.72 -9.14 -6.59
N ASP A 350 -4.99 -8.89 -6.88
CA ASP A 350 -5.93 -9.76 -7.58
C ASP A 350 -6.12 -9.37 -9.06
N GLU A 351 -5.32 -8.44 -9.57
CA GLU A 351 -5.44 -7.93 -10.93
C GLU A 351 -4.15 -8.15 -11.74
N VAL A 352 -4.30 -8.49 -13.02
CA VAL A 352 -3.17 -8.65 -13.95
C VAL A 352 -3.54 -8.12 -15.32
N ILE A 353 -2.72 -7.22 -15.87
CA ILE A 353 -2.81 -6.87 -17.29
C ILE A 353 -2.11 -7.96 -18.10
N MET A 354 -2.88 -8.79 -18.78
CA MET A 354 -2.41 -9.97 -19.50
C MET A 354 -2.23 -9.69 -21.00
N PRO A 355 -1.06 -9.94 -21.60
CA PRO A 355 -0.86 -9.89 -23.05
C PRO A 355 -1.71 -10.92 -23.79
N VAL A 356 -2.38 -10.48 -24.85
CA VAL A 356 -3.27 -11.31 -25.67
C VAL A 356 -2.65 -11.58 -27.05
N GLY A 357 -3.14 -12.61 -27.75
CA GLY A 357 -2.72 -12.90 -29.12
C GLY A 357 -1.25 -13.28 -29.22
N ILE A 358 -0.49 -12.55 -30.05
CA ILE A 358 0.93 -12.79 -30.30
C ILE A 358 1.85 -12.18 -29.25
N HIS A 359 1.36 -11.27 -28.41
CA HIS A 359 2.16 -10.56 -27.41
C HIS A 359 2.52 -11.47 -26.23
N ARG A 360 3.70 -11.24 -25.63
CA ARG A 360 4.25 -12.07 -24.54
C ARG A 360 4.79 -11.26 -23.37
N SER A 361 4.83 -9.95 -23.47
CA SER A 361 5.31 -9.06 -22.41
C SER A 361 4.55 -7.73 -22.44
N TRP A 362 4.62 -6.98 -21.34
CA TRP A 362 4.10 -5.62 -21.29
C TRP A 362 4.80 -4.69 -22.29
N SER A 363 6.08 -4.92 -22.60
CA SER A 363 6.78 -4.16 -23.63
C SER A 363 6.16 -4.38 -25.02
N ASP A 364 5.80 -5.62 -25.37
CA ASP A 364 5.16 -5.91 -26.66
C ASP A 364 3.80 -5.23 -26.77
N VAL A 365 3.04 -5.27 -25.67
CA VAL A 365 1.71 -4.67 -25.56
C VAL A 365 1.80 -3.15 -25.70
N ALA A 366 2.67 -2.50 -24.92
CA ALA A 366 2.83 -1.05 -24.96
C ALA A 366 3.30 -0.58 -26.34
N GLN A 367 4.30 -1.24 -26.93
CA GLN A 367 4.80 -0.90 -28.27
C GLN A 367 3.70 -1.01 -29.33
N THR A 368 2.91 -2.08 -29.28
CA THR A 368 1.85 -2.31 -30.28
C THR A 368 0.69 -1.33 -30.09
N ALA A 369 0.29 -1.05 -28.83
CA ALA A 369 -0.77 -0.10 -28.53
C ALA A 369 -0.41 1.32 -28.97
N GLU A 370 0.83 1.77 -28.72
CA GLU A 370 1.31 3.10 -29.15
C GLU A 370 1.50 3.17 -30.68
N ALA A 371 1.92 2.09 -31.34
CA ALA A 371 2.01 2.08 -32.79
C ALA A 371 0.62 2.21 -33.45
N ASN A 372 -0.40 1.62 -32.83
CA ASN A 372 -1.79 1.72 -33.29
C ASN A 372 -2.42 3.08 -32.97
N SER A 373 -1.90 3.86 -32.01
CA SER A 373 -2.39 5.21 -31.70
C SER A 373 -1.88 6.28 -32.68
N GLY A 374 -0.78 6.00 -33.38
CA GLY A 374 -0.19 6.88 -34.38
C GLY A 374 -1.06 7.14 -35.63
N SER A 375 -2.22 6.49 -35.76
CA SER A 375 -3.18 6.76 -36.84
C SER A 375 -4.10 7.95 -36.57
N ASP A 376 -4.19 8.43 -35.32
CA ASP A 376 -5.24 9.36 -34.86
C ASP A 376 -4.68 10.74 -34.44
N ASP A 377 -3.81 11.35 -35.24
CA ASP A 377 -3.23 12.70 -35.01
C ASP A 377 -2.52 12.90 -33.65
N CYS A 378 -2.09 11.80 -32.98
CA CYS A 378 -1.48 11.84 -31.66
C CYS A 378 0.06 11.82 -31.68
N ALA A 379 0.68 12.89 -32.19
CA ALA A 379 2.15 12.98 -32.31
C ALA A 379 2.91 12.94 -30.98
N ASP A 380 2.26 13.36 -29.88
CA ASP A 380 2.86 13.36 -28.54
C ASP A 380 2.67 12.03 -27.80
N GLY A 381 1.91 11.06 -28.33
CA GLY A 381 1.65 9.77 -27.66
C GLY A 381 0.56 9.81 -26.58
N ALA A 382 0.13 8.63 -26.12
CA ALA A 382 -0.96 8.51 -25.15
C ALA A 382 -0.53 8.90 -23.72
N THR A 383 -1.46 9.44 -22.93
CA THR A 383 -1.20 9.71 -21.51
C THR A 383 -1.18 8.43 -20.70
N SER A 384 -2.03 7.46 -21.07
CA SER A 384 -2.11 6.14 -20.47
C SER A 384 -2.70 5.14 -21.46
N LEU A 385 -2.23 3.89 -21.37
CA LEU A 385 -2.75 2.75 -22.13
C LEU A 385 -3.63 1.94 -21.19
N CYS A 386 -4.95 1.99 -21.36
CA CYS A 386 -5.92 1.41 -20.43
C CYS A 386 -6.57 0.15 -20.98
N PHE A 387 -6.72 -0.87 -20.14
CA PHE A 387 -7.15 -2.21 -20.52
C PHE A 387 -8.53 -2.51 -19.96
N ARG A 388 -9.39 -3.11 -20.77
CA ARG A 388 -10.75 -3.46 -20.36
C ARG A 388 -10.72 -4.59 -19.34
N ASN A 389 -11.50 -4.42 -18.28
CA ASN A 389 -11.65 -5.41 -17.22
C ASN A 389 -12.43 -6.64 -17.71
N VAL A 390 -12.04 -7.82 -17.23
CA VAL A 390 -12.86 -9.03 -17.26
C VAL A 390 -12.65 -9.86 -15.99
N TYR A 391 -13.75 -10.32 -15.41
CA TYR A 391 -13.76 -11.02 -14.12
C TYR A 391 -13.46 -12.52 -14.23
N PHE A 392 -12.61 -13.02 -13.34
CA PHE A 392 -12.26 -14.43 -13.13
C PHE A 392 -12.78 -14.90 -11.76
N PRO A 393 -14.07 -15.22 -11.64
CA PRO A 393 -14.70 -15.60 -10.38
C PRO A 393 -14.31 -17.02 -9.93
N ALA A 394 -14.52 -17.30 -8.64
CA ALA A 394 -14.34 -18.61 -8.06
C ALA A 394 -15.60 -19.45 -8.31
N TYR A 395 -15.60 -20.27 -9.37
CA TYR A 395 -16.69 -21.22 -9.62
C TYR A 395 -16.58 -22.43 -8.66
N PRO A 396 -17.36 -22.52 -7.56
CA PRO A 396 -17.08 -23.45 -6.46
C PRO A 396 -17.28 -24.92 -6.84
N GLU A 397 -18.19 -25.18 -7.78
CA GLU A 397 -18.48 -26.52 -8.27
C GLU A 397 -17.44 -27.03 -9.30
N ARG A 398 -16.49 -26.19 -9.70
CA ARG A 398 -15.48 -26.56 -10.71
C ARG A 398 -14.27 -27.20 -10.06
N LYS A 399 -13.83 -28.31 -10.68
CA LYS A 399 -12.55 -28.91 -10.35
C LYS A 399 -11.41 -27.96 -10.76
N PRO A 400 -10.25 -28.05 -10.08
CA PRO A 400 -9.03 -27.42 -10.57
C PRO A 400 -8.82 -27.74 -12.05
N PHE A 401 -8.47 -26.74 -12.84
CA PHE A 401 -8.43 -26.86 -14.30
C PHE A 401 -7.19 -27.60 -14.82
N SER A 402 -6.17 -27.77 -13.98
CA SER A 402 -4.97 -28.51 -14.35
C SER A 402 -4.38 -29.30 -13.18
N ASP A 403 -4.18 -30.60 -13.39
CA ASP A 403 -3.40 -31.47 -12.49
C ASP A 403 -1.89 -31.18 -12.60
N ALA A 404 -1.45 -30.50 -13.66
CA ALA A 404 -0.05 -30.13 -13.88
C ALA A 404 0.35 -28.84 -13.14
N VAL A 405 -0.63 -28.09 -12.62
CA VAL A 405 -0.43 -26.90 -11.81
C VAL A 405 -0.76 -27.25 -10.36
N PRO A 406 0.06 -26.85 -9.38
CA PRO A 406 -0.29 -27.03 -7.98
C PRO A 406 -1.64 -26.37 -7.63
N HIS A 407 -2.51 -27.07 -6.90
CA HIS A 407 -3.86 -26.57 -6.58
C HIS A 407 -3.89 -25.29 -5.74
N TYR A 408 -2.79 -24.95 -5.05
CA TYR A 408 -2.66 -23.73 -4.27
C TYR A 408 -2.26 -22.49 -5.08
N MET A 409 -1.93 -22.63 -6.36
CA MET A 409 -1.67 -21.50 -7.26
C MET A 409 -2.99 -21.00 -7.83
N TYR A 410 -3.49 -19.92 -7.26
CA TYR A 410 -4.86 -19.46 -7.46
C TYR A 410 -5.08 -18.98 -8.90
N MET A 411 -4.30 -18.03 -9.38
CA MET A 411 -4.50 -17.45 -10.73
C MET A 411 -4.33 -18.51 -11.83
N MET A 412 -3.34 -19.41 -11.66
CA MET A 412 -3.10 -20.52 -12.58
C MET A 412 -4.20 -21.59 -12.57
N GLN A 413 -4.98 -21.70 -11.50
CA GLN A 413 -6.11 -22.62 -11.42
C GLN A 413 -7.44 -21.96 -11.82
N HIS A 414 -7.54 -20.63 -11.79
CA HIS A 414 -8.77 -19.90 -12.10
C HIS A 414 -8.69 -19.33 -13.52
N VAL A 415 -8.96 -20.17 -14.52
CA VAL A 415 -8.95 -19.80 -15.96
C VAL A 415 -10.33 -19.66 -16.57
N ALA A 416 -11.38 -19.78 -15.76
CA ALA A 416 -12.74 -19.50 -16.19
C ALA A 416 -13.08 -18.05 -15.85
N ARG A 417 -13.58 -17.31 -16.84
CA ARG A 417 -14.00 -15.93 -16.71
C ARG A 417 -15.42 -15.71 -17.20
N VAL A 418 -16.02 -14.59 -16.80
CA VAL A 418 -17.27 -14.11 -17.42
C VAL A 418 -17.05 -13.88 -18.92
N ALA A 419 -18.12 -13.98 -19.71
CA ALA A 419 -18.02 -13.96 -21.16
C ALA A 419 -17.56 -12.60 -21.71
N ASP A 420 -18.14 -11.52 -21.18
CA ASP A 420 -18.00 -10.17 -21.70
C ASP A 420 -17.07 -9.30 -20.84
N HIS A 421 -16.24 -8.49 -21.51
CA HIS A 421 -15.45 -7.45 -20.86
C HIS A 421 -16.34 -6.26 -20.47
N LEU A 422 -15.98 -5.56 -19.40
CA LEU A 422 -16.63 -4.30 -19.05
C LEU A 422 -16.40 -3.23 -20.13
N GLU A 423 -17.29 -2.25 -20.21
CA GLU A 423 -17.12 -1.10 -21.11
C GLU A 423 -15.81 -0.34 -20.84
N PRO A 424 -15.19 0.28 -21.86
CA PRO A 424 -13.98 1.09 -21.67
C PRO A 424 -14.12 2.11 -20.54
N GLY A 425 -13.12 2.16 -19.65
CA GLY A 425 -13.08 3.06 -18.50
C GLY A 425 -13.72 2.50 -17.21
N LEU A 426 -14.53 1.44 -17.29
CA LEU A 426 -15.10 0.79 -16.10
C LEU A 426 -14.14 -0.21 -15.49
N ALA A 427 -13.81 -0.02 -14.21
CA ALA A 427 -12.82 -0.80 -13.46
C ALA A 427 -11.51 -1.02 -14.24
N THR A 428 -11.14 -0.12 -15.13
CA THR A 428 -9.96 -0.29 -15.99
C THR A 428 -8.69 -0.15 -15.16
N LYS A 429 -7.59 -0.70 -15.67
CA LYS A 429 -6.24 -0.47 -15.17
C LYS A 429 -5.34 -0.13 -16.33
N CYS A 430 -4.32 0.69 -16.09
CA CYS A 430 -3.56 1.31 -17.16
C CYS A 430 -2.06 1.26 -16.95
N PHE A 431 -1.34 1.33 -18.08
CA PHE A 431 0.06 1.75 -18.10
C PHE A 431 0.09 3.27 -18.17
N HIS A 432 0.42 3.94 -17.07
CA HIS A 432 0.51 5.40 -17.02
C HIS A 432 1.86 5.88 -17.52
N SER A 433 1.86 6.77 -18.52
CA SER A 433 3.09 7.33 -19.05
C SER A 433 3.78 8.19 -17.99
N ALA A 434 4.98 7.79 -17.59
CA ALA A 434 5.82 8.55 -16.67
C ALA A 434 6.26 9.91 -17.24
N ARG A 435 6.10 10.13 -18.55
CA ARG A 435 6.39 11.41 -19.21
C ARG A 435 5.29 12.45 -19.02
N TYR A 436 4.04 12.01 -19.00
CA TYR A 436 2.88 12.91 -19.16
C TYR A 436 2.00 13.01 -17.94
N VAL A 437 1.81 11.91 -17.21
CA VAL A 437 0.88 11.87 -16.07
C VAL A 437 1.43 12.64 -14.89
N THR A 438 0.58 13.44 -14.24
CA THR A 438 0.91 14.24 -13.04
C THR A 438 -0.01 13.90 -11.86
N GLY A 439 -0.99 13.03 -12.03
CA GLY A 439 -1.80 12.53 -10.93
C GLY A 439 -2.55 11.28 -11.35
N VAL A 440 -2.67 10.31 -10.45
CA VAL A 440 -3.22 8.99 -10.74
C VAL A 440 -4.36 8.63 -9.78
N HIS A 441 -5.33 7.88 -10.30
CA HIS A 441 -6.37 7.15 -9.57
C HIS A 441 -6.08 5.64 -9.64
N ASN A 442 -6.78 4.82 -8.83
CA ASN A 442 -6.71 3.36 -8.94
C ASN A 442 -7.07 2.82 -10.35
N HIS A 443 -7.77 3.61 -11.16
CA HIS A 443 -8.25 3.18 -12.48
C HIS A 443 -7.61 3.91 -13.66
N TYR A 444 -7.39 5.23 -13.58
CA TYR A 444 -7.00 6.06 -14.72
C TYR A 444 -6.18 7.29 -14.27
N PRO A 445 -5.48 7.99 -15.18
CA PRO A 445 -4.83 9.24 -14.83
C PRO A 445 -5.87 10.31 -14.47
N MET A 446 -5.68 10.99 -13.33
CA MET A 446 -6.49 12.14 -12.92
C MET A 446 -6.02 13.43 -13.58
N ASN A 447 -4.70 13.56 -13.76
CA ASN A 447 -4.08 14.78 -14.26
C ASN A 447 -2.88 14.43 -15.17
N TRP A 448 -2.63 15.25 -16.20
CA TRP A 448 -1.47 15.12 -17.08
C TRP A 448 -1.01 16.47 -17.61
N ALA A 449 0.26 16.60 -17.98
CA ALA A 449 0.88 17.82 -18.49
C ALA A 449 1.24 17.77 -19.99
N GLY A 450 0.98 16.66 -20.67
CA GLY A 450 1.20 16.48 -22.10
C GLY A 450 0.55 15.18 -22.59
N GLY A 451 0.81 14.79 -23.85
CA GLY A 451 0.12 13.67 -24.47
C GLY A 451 -1.32 14.02 -24.87
N CYS A 452 -1.96 13.13 -25.64
CA CYS A 452 -3.25 13.43 -26.26
C CYS A 452 -4.41 13.15 -25.30
N SER A 453 -4.57 11.87 -24.93
CA SER A 453 -5.62 11.39 -24.05
C SER A 453 -5.30 9.97 -23.57
N ILE A 454 -6.20 9.44 -22.74
CA ILE A 454 -6.24 8.02 -22.41
C ILE A 454 -6.56 7.22 -23.68
N LEU A 455 -5.81 6.16 -23.95
CA LEU A 455 -6.07 5.21 -25.02
C LEU A 455 -6.66 3.93 -24.44
N ALA A 456 -7.87 3.56 -24.89
CA ALA A 456 -8.42 2.24 -24.62
C ALA A 456 -7.75 1.21 -25.55
N VAL A 457 -6.98 0.29 -24.97
CA VAL A 457 -6.28 -0.75 -25.71
C VAL A 457 -7.27 -1.83 -26.15
N ASN A 458 -7.15 -2.26 -27.41
CA ASN A 458 -7.98 -3.32 -27.94
C ASN A 458 -7.68 -4.67 -27.24
N GLU A 459 -8.73 -5.42 -26.90
CA GLU A 459 -8.64 -6.72 -26.21
C GLU A 459 -7.80 -7.75 -26.96
N SER A 460 -7.63 -7.63 -28.28
CA SER A 460 -6.75 -8.51 -29.05
C SER A 460 -5.25 -8.30 -28.76
N ILE A 461 -4.89 -7.18 -28.13
CA ILE A 461 -3.52 -6.82 -27.75
C ILE A 461 -3.29 -7.16 -26.26
N GLY A 462 -4.20 -6.76 -25.39
CA GLY A 462 -4.11 -6.99 -23.95
C GLY A 462 -5.46 -6.82 -23.25
N GLN A 463 -5.62 -7.47 -22.10
CA GLN A 463 -6.81 -7.37 -21.27
C GLN A 463 -6.44 -7.26 -19.79
N MET A 464 -7.32 -6.65 -18.99
CA MET A 464 -7.17 -6.64 -17.53
C MET A 464 -7.97 -7.80 -16.96
N GLN A 465 -7.28 -8.75 -16.31
CA GLN A 465 -7.87 -9.90 -15.63
C GLN A 465 -8.06 -9.56 -14.16
N HIS A 466 -9.30 -9.62 -13.67
CA HIS A 466 -9.62 -9.35 -12.27
C HIS A 466 -10.12 -10.63 -11.59
N TYR A 467 -9.31 -11.18 -10.69
CA TYR A 467 -9.55 -12.46 -10.01
C TYR A 467 -10.45 -12.33 -8.78
N ARG A 468 -11.71 -11.93 -9.01
CA ARG A 468 -12.77 -11.82 -8.01
C ARG A 468 -14.17 -12.03 -8.59
N GLU A 469 -15.20 -12.03 -7.75
CA GLU A 469 -16.58 -12.11 -8.21
C GLU A 469 -17.01 -10.83 -8.96
N PRO A 470 -17.83 -10.96 -10.02
CA PRO A 470 -18.34 -9.81 -10.75
C PRO A 470 -19.35 -9.02 -9.91
N ASP A 471 -19.41 -7.71 -10.14
CA ASP A 471 -20.39 -6.83 -9.47
C ASP A 471 -21.85 -7.15 -9.81
N ILE A 472 -22.07 -7.81 -10.97
CA ILE A 472 -23.37 -8.24 -11.50
C ILE A 472 -23.38 -9.77 -11.56
N PRO A 473 -23.99 -10.46 -10.57
CA PRO A 473 -23.96 -11.92 -10.46
C PRO A 473 -24.51 -12.67 -11.68
N GLU A 474 -25.41 -12.07 -12.46
CA GLU A 474 -26.00 -12.66 -13.67
C GLU A 474 -24.95 -12.93 -14.76
N THR A 475 -23.82 -12.23 -14.73
CA THR A 475 -22.71 -12.44 -15.69
C THR A 475 -21.96 -13.76 -15.49
N LEU A 476 -22.26 -14.48 -14.40
CA LEU A 476 -21.70 -15.80 -14.12
C LEU A 476 -22.22 -16.89 -15.06
N GLU A 477 -23.31 -16.62 -15.78
CA GLU A 477 -23.85 -17.53 -16.79
C GLU A 477 -22.91 -17.64 -18.00
N ASN A 478 -22.68 -18.87 -18.47
CA ASN A 478 -21.88 -19.16 -19.69
C ASN A 478 -20.40 -18.70 -19.63
N PRO A 479 -19.62 -19.19 -18.67
CA PRO A 479 -18.21 -18.83 -18.57
C PRO A 479 -17.38 -19.25 -19.77
N VAL A 480 -16.40 -18.40 -20.10
CA VAL A 480 -15.39 -18.63 -21.13
C VAL A 480 -14.12 -19.15 -20.47
N ILE A 481 -13.49 -20.14 -21.10
CA ILE A 481 -12.17 -20.61 -20.68
C ILE A 481 -11.10 -19.75 -21.34
N ASP A 482 -10.30 -19.09 -20.52
CA ASP A 482 -9.20 -18.20 -20.89
C ASP A 482 -7.92 -18.70 -20.21
N ASP A 483 -7.17 -19.50 -20.96
CA ASP A 483 -5.95 -20.17 -20.50
C ASP A 483 -4.67 -19.38 -20.81
N LEU A 484 -4.77 -18.08 -21.11
CA LEU A 484 -3.63 -17.25 -21.53
C LEU A 484 -2.48 -17.28 -20.50
N ILE A 485 -2.81 -17.31 -19.21
CA ILE A 485 -1.82 -17.39 -18.13
C ILE A 485 -0.94 -18.65 -18.22
N TRP A 486 -1.45 -19.75 -18.78
CA TRP A 486 -0.70 -21.01 -18.91
C TRP A 486 0.47 -20.94 -19.90
N ARG A 487 0.57 -19.87 -20.70
CA ARG A 487 1.77 -19.57 -21.49
C ARG A 487 3.02 -19.40 -20.62
N TYR A 488 2.83 -18.99 -19.36
CA TYR A 488 3.89 -18.78 -18.37
C TYR A 488 3.96 -19.93 -17.36
N LYS A 489 3.24 -21.04 -17.58
CA LYS A 489 3.05 -22.12 -16.60
C LYS A 489 4.37 -22.65 -16.04
N GLU A 490 5.26 -23.08 -16.92
CA GLU A 490 6.52 -23.72 -16.51
C GLU A 490 7.37 -22.79 -15.62
N PRO A 491 7.76 -21.58 -16.07
CA PRO A 491 8.55 -20.69 -15.23
C PRO A 491 7.81 -20.22 -13.98
N LEU A 492 6.50 -19.97 -14.06
CA LEU A 492 5.73 -19.46 -12.92
C LEU A 492 5.60 -20.49 -11.80
N VAL A 493 5.30 -21.75 -12.13
CA VAL A 493 5.23 -22.85 -11.16
C VAL A 493 6.59 -23.07 -10.52
N GLU A 494 7.66 -23.13 -11.31
CA GLU A 494 9.02 -23.35 -10.82
C GLU A 494 9.44 -22.26 -9.82
N ARG A 495 9.30 -20.99 -10.22
CA ARG A 495 9.70 -19.83 -9.40
C ARG A 495 8.87 -19.71 -8.13
N THR A 496 7.55 -19.83 -8.24
CA THR A 496 6.64 -19.76 -7.09
C THR A 496 6.98 -20.84 -6.05
N GLN A 497 7.16 -22.09 -6.50
CA GLN A 497 7.53 -23.17 -5.59
C GLN A 497 8.93 -22.99 -4.97
N ALA A 498 9.89 -22.46 -5.72
CA ALA A 498 11.23 -22.17 -5.20
C ALA A 498 11.15 -21.19 -4.02
N VAL A 499 10.44 -20.07 -4.19
CA VAL A 499 10.26 -19.07 -3.12
C VAL A 499 9.48 -19.66 -1.94
N LEU A 500 8.38 -20.37 -2.19
CA LEU A 500 7.60 -21.03 -1.13
C LEU A 500 8.45 -21.99 -0.28
N ARG A 501 9.31 -22.80 -0.91
CA ARG A 501 10.23 -23.70 -0.20
C ARG A 501 11.29 -22.92 0.57
N GLN A 502 11.89 -21.89 -0.04
CA GLN A 502 12.90 -21.06 0.60
C GLN A 502 12.35 -20.37 1.87
N LEU A 503 11.10 -19.93 1.82
CA LEU A 503 10.41 -19.31 2.96
C LEU A 503 9.80 -20.33 3.91
N GLY A 504 9.92 -21.64 3.66
CA GLY A 504 9.35 -22.69 4.50
C GLY A 504 7.81 -22.71 4.51
N LEU A 505 7.17 -22.06 3.53
CA LEU A 505 5.73 -22.08 3.30
C LEU A 505 5.29 -23.33 2.52
N LEU A 506 6.22 -23.99 1.82
CA LEU A 506 6.04 -25.29 1.21
C LEU A 506 7.07 -26.28 1.76
N GLN A 507 6.59 -27.34 2.40
CA GLN A 507 7.42 -28.34 3.06
C GLN A 507 7.09 -29.74 2.55
N TRP A 508 8.10 -30.62 2.54
CA TRP A 508 7.89 -32.04 2.30
C TRP A 508 7.39 -32.67 3.60
N VAL A 509 6.13 -33.09 3.62
CA VAL A 509 5.57 -33.84 4.73
C VAL A 509 5.73 -35.34 4.42
N PRO A 510 6.24 -36.17 5.35
CA PRO A 510 6.23 -37.62 5.16
C PRO A 510 4.81 -38.13 4.96
N ASP A 511 4.62 -39.13 4.07
CA ASP A 511 3.36 -39.87 3.91
C ASP A 511 3.09 -40.75 5.15
N THR A 512 2.86 -40.12 6.31
CA THR A 512 2.32 -40.78 7.49
C THR A 512 0.87 -40.37 7.65
N PRO A 513 -0.09 -41.31 7.69
CA PRO A 513 -1.47 -40.97 7.98
C PRO A 513 -1.53 -40.29 9.34
N GLU A 514 -1.88 -39.01 9.40
CA GLU A 514 -2.11 -38.33 10.67
C GLU A 514 -3.22 -39.05 11.42
N ALA A 515 -2.92 -39.52 12.63
CA ALA A 515 -3.95 -39.97 13.55
C ALA A 515 -4.85 -38.77 13.85
N VAL A 516 -6.09 -38.83 13.39
CA VAL A 516 -7.13 -37.83 13.64
C VAL A 516 -7.24 -37.61 15.15
N VAL A 517 -6.67 -36.53 15.65
CA VAL A 517 -7.01 -36.00 16.97
C VAL A 517 -8.36 -35.32 16.79
N LYS A 518 -9.42 -35.96 17.29
CA LYS A 518 -10.74 -35.36 17.36
C LYS A 518 -10.69 -34.19 18.34
N ASP A 519 -10.68 -32.98 17.83
CA ASP A 519 -11.09 -31.82 18.62
C ASP A 519 -12.54 -32.02 19.05
N THR A 520 -12.72 -32.26 20.34
CA THR A 520 -14.05 -32.30 20.95
C THR A 520 -14.40 -30.84 21.27
N PRO A 521 -15.48 -30.26 20.73
CA PRO A 521 -15.87 -28.91 21.10
C PRO A 521 -16.20 -28.85 22.59
N ALA A 522 -15.61 -27.88 23.29
CA ALA A 522 -16.02 -27.55 24.65
C ALA A 522 -17.45 -27.02 24.63
N GLU A 523 -18.35 -27.67 25.37
CA GLU A 523 -19.72 -27.20 25.60
C GLU A 523 -19.70 -25.83 26.28
N SER A 524 -20.06 -24.78 25.53
CA SER A 524 -20.47 -23.51 26.11
C SER A 524 -21.96 -23.59 26.45
N THR A 525 -22.28 -23.74 27.73
CA THR A 525 -23.63 -23.55 28.25
C THR A 525 -24.01 -22.07 28.18
N SER A 526 -24.73 -21.66 27.13
CA SER A 526 -25.48 -20.40 27.11
C SER A 526 -26.97 -20.68 27.16
N ILE A 527 -27.57 -20.34 28.29
CA ILE A 527 -29.02 -20.35 28.53
C ILE A 527 -29.66 -19.30 27.60
N GLN A 528 -30.42 -19.75 26.61
CA GLN A 528 -31.36 -18.89 25.87
C GLN A 528 -32.69 -18.89 26.63
N GLN A 529 -33.09 -17.73 27.16
CA GLN A 529 -34.49 -17.42 27.43
C GLN A 529 -35.08 -16.83 26.14
N GLU A 530 -35.98 -17.59 25.52
CA GLU A 530 -36.86 -17.12 24.45
C GLU A 530 -37.94 -16.21 25.06
N GLU A 531 -37.95 -14.93 24.68
CA GLU A 531 -39.14 -14.09 24.79
C GLU A 531 -39.68 -13.83 23.37
N LYS A 532 -40.78 -14.52 23.06
CA LYS A 532 -41.61 -14.31 21.87
C LYS A 532 -42.32 -12.96 21.97
N VAL A 533 -42.11 -12.09 21.00
CA VAL A 533 -43.00 -10.97 20.70
C VAL A 533 -43.44 -11.09 19.25
N GLU A 534 -44.72 -11.42 19.04
CA GLU A 534 -45.41 -11.34 17.75
C GLU A 534 -45.60 -9.86 17.34
N PRO A 535 -45.43 -9.51 16.05
CA PRO A 535 -45.98 -8.28 15.52
C PRO A 535 -47.24 -8.57 14.69
N THR A 536 -48.34 -7.98 15.11
CA THR A 536 -49.58 -7.84 14.35
C THR A 536 -49.46 -6.74 13.30
N GLY A 537 -49.90 -7.02 12.07
CA GLY A 537 -50.72 -6.11 11.26
C GLY A 537 -50.02 -5.08 10.35
N ASP A 538 -50.04 -5.40 9.05
CA ASP A 538 -50.23 -4.54 7.87
C ASP A 538 -49.58 -3.13 7.81
N SER A 539 -48.63 -2.97 6.89
CA SER A 539 -48.72 -1.92 5.88
C SER A 539 -47.87 -2.26 4.65
N LYS A 540 -48.51 -2.15 3.47
CA LYS A 540 -47.86 -2.22 2.15
C LYS A 540 -46.98 -0.98 1.96
N ALA A 541 -45.71 -1.18 1.63
CA ALA A 541 -44.90 -0.21 0.91
C ALA A 541 -43.87 -0.94 0.05
N ASN A 542 -43.77 -0.53 -1.22
CA ASN A 542 -42.79 -1.00 -2.20
C ASN A 542 -41.37 -0.86 -1.63
N VAL A 543 -40.58 -1.91 -1.81
CA VAL A 543 -39.15 -1.89 -1.52
C VAL A 543 -38.43 -2.07 -2.87
N ASP A 544 -38.06 -0.95 -3.47
CA ASP A 544 -36.88 -0.86 -4.32
C ASP A 544 -35.69 -0.77 -3.35
N LEU A 545 -35.02 -1.89 -3.10
CA LEU A 545 -33.72 -1.93 -2.43
C LEU A 545 -32.66 -1.72 -3.50
N ASP A 546 -31.89 -0.64 -3.33
CA ASP A 546 -30.92 -0.12 -4.28
C ASP A 546 -29.77 -1.12 -4.50
N SER A 547 -29.62 -1.58 -5.74
CA SER A 547 -28.55 -2.49 -6.18
C SER A 547 -27.14 -2.00 -5.80
N ALA A 548 -26.95 -0.68 -5.68
CA ALA A 548 -25.68 -0.08 -5.29
C ALA A 548 -25.22 -0.44 -3.86
N GLU A 549 -26.14 -0.68 -2.93
CA GLU A 549 -25.81 -0.95 -1.52
C GLU A 549 -25.38 -2.42 -1.31
N ILE A 550 -25.98 -3.34 -2.08
CA ILE A 550 -25.63 -4.77 -2.06
C ILE A 550 -24.27 -5.00 -2.74
N THR A 551 -24.01 -4.37 -3.90
CA THR A 551 -22.71 -4.45 -4.60
C THR A 551 -21.57 -3.89 -3.75
N LYS A 552 -21.82 -2.79 -3.02
CA LYS A 552 -20.83 -2.18 -2.11
C LYS A 552 -20.48 -3.07 -0.92
N THR A 553 -21.44 -3.88 -0.44
CA THR A 553 -21.24 -4.79 0.69
C THR A 553 -20.45 -6.04 0.29
N LEU A 554 -20.68 -6.58 -0.92
CA LEU A 554 -19.93 -7.71 -1.46
C LEU A 554 -18.49 -7.33 -1.85
N SER A 555 -18.30 -6.19 -2.53
CA SER A 555 -16.98 -5.64 -2.86
C SER A 555 -16.14 -5.37 -1.60
N LEU A 556 -16.76 -4.84 -0.54
CA LEU A 556 -16.09 -4.64 0.74
C LEU A 556 -15.65 -5.96 1.40
N ALA A 557 -16.48 -7.01 1.36
CA ALA A 557 -16.15 -8.30 1.95
C ALA A 557 -14.94 -8.95 1.26
N GLU A 558 -14.87 -8.90 -0.08
CA GLU A 558 -13.76 -9.48 -0.85
C GLU A 558 -12.47 -8.66 -0.75
N HIS A 559 -12.57 -7.33 -0.68
CA HIS A 559 -11.40 -6.46 -0.47
C HIS A 559 -10.87 -6.54 0.95
N ILE A 560 -11.75 -6.77 1.95
CA ILE A 560 -11.34 -7.14 3.31
C ILE A 560 -10.67 -8.51 3.32
N GLU A 561 -11.03 -9.40 2.40
CA GLU A 561 -10.48 -10.75 2.31
C GLU A 561 -9.09 -10.81 1.66
N LEU A 562 -8.67 -9.79 0.91
CA LEU A 562 -7.34 -9.74 0.27
C LEU A 562 -6.36 -8.90 1.08
#